data_AF-A0A7C2TF23-F1
#
_entry.id   AF-A0A7C2TF23-F1
#
_cell.length_a   1.000
_cell.length_b   1.000
_cell.length_c   1.000
_cell.angle_alpha   90.00
_cell.angle_beta   90.00
_cell.angle_gamma   90.00
#
_symmetry.space_group_name_H-M   'P 1'
#
loop_
_entity.id
_entity.type
_entity.pdbx_description
1 polymer ?
#
loop_
_entity_poly.entity_id
_entity_poly.type
_entity_poly.pdbx_seq_one_letter_code
_entity_poly.pdbx_strand_id
1 'polypeptide(L)'
;MTGFTIDTELYWLAALALALVDIFLVVVLAWRAPARRFRRLAWPLAGAAVIFWSVLWTGVLWLFWDSFYRYIFPPTTRLLAPGFGLLYGVLALAMWWLASRSPVLPVLGYTLLAGLEGLVSHLWAIFSLGALERPALLQGASPEAVLAFAVVEKIFYWSVILGIALLLLRGRERWEQAVIIKPDPKP
;
A
#
# COMPACT_ATOMS: atom_id res chain seq x y z
N MET A 1 -9.03 33.93 -6.54
CA MET A 1 -7.97 33.13 -5.90
C MET A 1 -7.68 31.97 -6.83
N THR A 2 -6.52 31.95 -7.48
CA THR A 2 -6.06 30.81 -8.28
C THR A 2 -5.72 29.68 -7.30
N GLY A 3 -6.70 28.83 -7.01
CA GLY A 3 -6.49 27.65 -6.18
C GLY A 3 -5.45 26.76 -6.85
N PHE A 4 -4.52 26.23 -6.07
CA PHE A 4 -3.58 25.21 -6.54
C PHE A 4 -4.38 24.01 -7.05
N THR A 5 -4.25 23.68 -8.33
CA THR A 5 -4.85 22.51 -8.97
C THR A 5 -3.75 21.52 -9.32
N ILE A 6 -3.99 20.23 -9.06
CA ILE A 6 -3.07 19.18 -9.49
C ILE A 6 -3.40 18.87 -10.94
N ASP A 7 -2.51 19.26 -11.85
CA ASP A 7 -2.71 19.06 -13.28
C ASP A 7 -2.22 17.69 -13.77
N THR A 8 -2.55 17.40 -15.03
CA THR A 8 -2.19 16.16 -15.72
C THR A 8 -0.68 15.95 -15.81
N GLU A 9 0.09 17.02 -16.01
CA GLU A 9 1.55 16.95 -16.15
C GLU A 9 2.20 16.49 -14.84
N LEU A 10 1.73 17.05 -13.71
CA LEU A 10 2.21 16.66 -12.39
C LEU A 10 1.93 15.19 -12.09
N TYR A 11 0.76 14.65 -12.49
CA TYR A 11 0.47 13.22 -12.33
C TYR A 11 1.42 12.33 -13.15
N TRP A 12 1.70 12.68 -14.41
CA TRP A 12 2.65 11.92 -15.23
C TRP A 12 4.07 11.96 -14.66
N LEU A 13 4.52 13.15 -14.24
CA LEU A 13 5.85 13.31 -13.64
C LEU A 13 5.97 12.52 -12.33
N ALA A 14 4.96 12.59 -11.46
CA ALA A 14 4.91 11.82 -10.22
C ALA A 14 4.86 10.32 -10.49
N ALA A 15 4.08 9.88 -11.48
CA ALA A 15 4.00 8.47 -11.85
C ALA A 15 5.35 7.94 -12.35
N LEU A 16 6.04 8.70 -13.21
CA LEU A 16 7.37 8.33 -13.69
C LEU A 16 8.39 8.26 -12.55
N ALA A 17 8.44 9.29 -11.71
CA ALA A 17 9.37 9.35 -10.58
C ALA A 17 9.14 8.17 -9.63
N LEU A 18 7.88 7.86 -9.31
CA LEU A 18 7.53 6.78 -8.41
C LEU A 18 7.77 5.41 -9.04
N ALA A 19 7.52 5.23 -10.34
CA ALA A 19 7.85 4.00 -11.06
C ALA A 19 9.34 3.64 -10.97
N LEU A 20 10.23 4.64 -11.07
CA LEU A 20 11.67 4.42 -10.92
C LEU A 20 12.04 3.97 -9.50
N VAL A 21 11.41 4.57 -8.49
CA VAL A 21 11.56 4.15 -7.09
C VAL A 21 11.04 2.73 -6.88
N ASP A 22 9.89 2.40 -7.47
CA ASP A 22 9.27 1.08 -7.38
C ASP A 22 10.15 0.01 -8.00
N ILE A 23 10.71 0.24 -9.20
CA ILE A 23 11.63 -0.71 -9.82
C ILE A 23 12.78 -1.04 -8.85
N PHE A 24 13.39 -0.01 -8.26
CA PHE A 24 14.44 -0.21 -7.26
C PHE A 24 13.96 -0.99 -6.03
N LEU A 25 12.83 -0.59 -5.44
CA LEU A 25 12.27 -1.25 -4.26
C LEU A 25 11.91 -2.71 -4.53
N VAL A 26 11.23 -3.00 -5.64
CA VAL A 26 10.83 -4.35 -6.03
C VAL A 26 12.05 -5.24 -6.23
N VAL A 27 13.11 -4.75 -6.89
CA VAL A 27 14.36 -5.50 -7.05
C VAL A 27 15.00 -5.81 -5.70
N VAL A 28 15.11 -4.81 -4.82
CA VAL A 28 15.68 -5.00 -3.47
C VAL A 28 14.84 -5.99 -2.66
N LEU A 29 13.51 -5.88 -2.68
CA LEU A 29 12.61 -6.76 -1.95
C LEU A 29 12.63 -8.18 -2.50
N ALA A 30 12.65 -8.36 -3.82
CA ALA A 30 12.77 -9.66 -4.46
C ALA A 30 14.07 -10.37 -4.05
N TRP A 31 15.17 -9.62 -3.94
CA TRP A 31 16.44 -10.16 -3.44
C TRP A 31 16.39 -10.52 -1.95
N ARG A 32 15.73 -9.71 -1.12
CA ARG A 32 15.67 -9.91 0.35
C ARG A 32 14.60 -10.91 0.81
N ALA A 33 13.64 -11.22 -0.06
CA ALA A 33 12.51 -12.10 0.21
C ALA A 33 12.38 -13.21 -0.85
N PRO A 34 13.35 -14.15 -0.93
CA PRO A 34 13.21 -15.31 -1.81
C PRO A 34 11.94 -16.09 -1.48
N ALA A 35 11.42 -16.88 -2.42
CA ALA A 35 10.09 -17.49 -2.32
C ALA A 35 9.82 -18.23 -1.00
N ARG A 36 10.80 -18.97 -0.48
CA ARG A 36 10.71 -19.64 0.83
C ARG A 36 10.46 -18.67 1.97
N ARG A 37 11.16 -17.52 1.98
CA ARG A 37 11.01 -16.48 3.00
C ARG A 37 9.69 -15.74 2.84
N PHE A 38 9.32 -15.41 1.61
CA PHE A 38 8.05 -14.73 1.31
C PHE A 38 6.83 -15.50 1.85
N ARG A 39 6.83 -16.83 1.72
CA ARG A 39 5.76 -17.69 2.25
C ARG A 39 5.60 -17.63 3.78
N ARG A 40 6.57 -17.10 4.52
CA ARG A 40 6.47 -16.91 5.98
C ARG A 40 5.87 -15.55 6.38
N LEU A 41 5.57 -14.69 5.40
CA LEU A 41 5.18 -13.30 5.65
C LEU A 41 3.69 -13.07 5.87
N ALA A 42 2.81 -14.07 5.76
CA ALA A 42 1.35 -13.88 5.85
C ALA A 42 0.92 -12.93 6.99
N TRP A 43 1.21 -13.30 8.23
CA TRP A 43 0.82 -12.52 9.40
C TRP A 43 1.62 -11.23 9.61
N PRO A 44 2.97 -11.21 9.46
CA PRO A 44 3.72 -9.97 9.48
C PRO A 44 3.23 -8.94 8.46
N LEU A 45 2.86 -9.40 7.26
CA LEU A 45 2.34 -8.57 6.18
C LEU A 45 0.94 -8.04 6.51
N ALA A 46 0.04 -8.89 6.99
CA ALA A 46 -1.29 -8.47 7.43
C ALA A 46 -1.19 -7.42 8.54
N GLY A 47 -0.37 -7.66 9.57
CA GLY A 47 -0.16 -6.72 10.67
C GLY A 47 0.44 -5.39 10.20
N ALA A 48 1.47 -5.43 9.35
CA ALA A 48 2.07 -4.24 8.77
C ALA A 48 1.05 -3.45 7.92
N ALA A 49 0.24 -4.14 7.12
CA ALA A 49 -0.80 -3.53 6.29
C ALA A 49 -1.88 -2.85 7.15
N VAL A 50 -2.38 -3.53 8.19
CA VAL A 50 -3.38 -2.94 9.10
C VAL A 50 -2.86 -1.64 9.69
N ILE A 51 -1.66 -1.65 10.27
CA ILE A 51 -1.08 -0.47 10.91
C ILE A 51 -0.86 0.65 9.88
N PHE A 52 -0.21 0.33 8.76
CA PHE A 52 0.10 1.31 7.72
C PHE A 52 -1.16 1.98 7.18
N TRP A 53 -2.16 1.19 6.79
CA TRP A 53 -3.39 1.70 6.20
C TRP A 53 -4.29 2.39 7.21
N SER A 54 -4.36 1.93 8.47
CA SER A 54 -5.07 2.67 9.53
C SER A 54 -4.46 4.05 9.74
N VAL A 55 -3.13 4.16 9.79
CA VAL A 55 -2.43 5.44 9.95
C VAL A 55 -2.61 6.31 8.72
N LEU A 56 -2.39 5.78 7.52
CA LEU A 56 -2.49 6.52 6.26
C LEU A 56 -3.91 7.05 6.05
N TRP A 57 -4.94 6.19 6.13
CA TRP A 57 -6.34 6.60 5.95
C TRP A 57 -6.77 7.62 6.98
N THR A 58 -6.37 7.46 8.25
CA THR A 58 -6.63 8.46 9.27
C THR A 58 -5.94 9.78 8.90
N GLY A 59 -4.65 9.76 8.57
CA GLY A 59 -3.91 10.96 8.18
C GLY A 59 -4.55 11.69 7.00
N VAL A 60 -4.79 10.99 5.89
CA VAL A 60 -5.32 11.63 4.68
C VAL A 60 -6.76 12.11 4.84
N LEU A 61 -7.62 11.33 5.51
CA LEU A 61 -9.01 11.74 5.74
C LEU A 61 -9.09 12.92 6.69
N TRP A 62 -8.20 13.05 7.67
CA TRP A 62 -8.21 14.20 8.57
C TRP A 62 -7.60 15.45 7.92
N LEU A 63 -6.48 15.32 7.20
CA LEU A 63 -5.76 16.45 6.59
C LEU A 63 -6.43 16.99 5.31
N PHE A 64 -6.94 16.11 4.46
CA PHE A 64 -7.45 16.47 3.13
C PHE A 64 -8.96 16.37 3.00
N TRP A 65 -9.69 16.32 4.12
CA TRP A 65 -11.15 16.20 4.06
C TRP A 65 -11.81 17.32 3.29
N ASP A 66 -11.53 18.56 3.70
CA ASP A 66 -12.27 19.72 3.21
C ASP A 66 -11.90 20.04 1.76
N SER A 67 -10.69 19.68 1.36
CA SER A 67 -10.17 19.87 0.00
C SER A 67 -10.58 18.76 -0.97
N PHE A 68 -10.79 17.53 -0.49
CA PHE A 68 -11.01 16.37 -1.36
C PHE A 68 -12.11 15.41 -0.86
N TYR A 69 -11.91 14.77 0.29
CA TYR A 69 -12.74 13.61 0.65
C TYR A 69 -14.20 13.92 0.96
N ARG A 70 -14.52 15.13 1.43
CA ARG A 70 -15.91 15.52 1.74
C ARG A 70 -16.85 15.49 0.53
N TYR A 71 -16.29 15.58 -0.67
CA TYR A 71 -17.04 15.65 -1.92
C TYR A 71 -17.45 14.26 -2.45
N ILE A 72 -16.77 13.21 -1.98
CA ILE A 72 -16.92 11.84 -2.49
C ILE A 72 -17.32 10.83 -1.42
N PHE A 73 -17.18 11.16 -0.12
CA PHE A 73 -17.53 10.29 0.99
C PHE A 73 -18.50 10.95 1.98
N PRO A 74 -19.36 10.14 2.65
CA PRO A 74 -20.21 10.63 3.74
C PRO A 74 -19.36 11.02 4.96
N PRO A 75 -19.81 11.98 5.81
CA PRO A 75 -19.04 12.45 6.97
C PRO A 75 -18.61 11.37 7.97
N THR A 76 -19.40 10.29 8.09
CA THR A 76 -19.10 9.14 8.96
C THR A 76 -17.82 8.41 8.57
N THR A 77 -17.36 8.53 7.32
CA THR A 77 -16.12 7.90 6.83
C THR A 77 -14.89 8.32 7.60
N ARG A 78 -14.78 9.58 8.06
CA ARG A 78 -13.63 10.02 8.88
C ARG A 78 -13.51 9.27 10.21
N LEU A 79 -14.65 8.93 10.81
CA LEU A 79 -14.70 8.20 12.08
C LEU A 79 -14.35 6.72 11.89
N LEU A 80 -14.68 6.15 10.73
CA LEU A 80 -14.36 4.78 10.36
C LEU A 80 -12.94 4.62 9.80
N ALA A 81 -12.19 5.72 9.65
CA ALA A 81 -10.87 5.72 9.03
C ALA A 81 -9.91 4.64 9.56
N PRO A 82 -9.79 4.42 10.89
CA PRO A 82 -8.91 3.37 11.42
C PRO A 82 -9.37 1.96 11.02
N GLY A 83 -10.67 1.75 10.86
CA GLY A 83 -11.28 0.47 10.51
C GLY A 83 -10.93 -0.02 9.11
N PHE A 84 -10.60 0.88 8.18
CA PHE A 84 -10.14 0.49 6.84
C PHE A 84 -8.85 -0.34 6.88
N GLY A 85 -7.98 -0.14 7.88
CA GLY A 85 -6.77 -0.95 8.02
C GLY A 85 -7.08 -2.44 8.13
N LEU A 86 -8.17 -2.84 8.81
CA LEU A 86 -8.58 -4.25 8.91
C LEU A 86 -8.92 -4.84 7.54
N LEU A 87 -9.66 -4.11 6.71
CA LEU A 87 -9.98 -4.51 5.34
C LEU A 87 -8.69 -4.70 4.52
N TYR A 88 -7.74 -3.77 4.65
CA TYR A 88 -6.45 -3.86 4.01
C TYR A 88 -5.57 -5.01 4.55
N GLY A 89 -5.72 -5.39 5.82
CA GLY A 89 -5.10 -6.59 6.38
C GLY A 89 -5.61 -7.88 5.72
N VAL A 90 -6.92 -7.99 5.52
CA VAL A 90 -7.54 -9.12 4.80
C VAL A 90 -7.08 -9.15 3.34
N LEU A 91 -7.07 -7.98 2.69
CA LEU A 91 -6.56 -7.85 1.32
C LEU A 91 -5.09 -8.26 1.22
N ALA A 92 -4.25 -7.87 2.18
CA ALA A 92 -2.85 -8.27 2.23
C ALA A 92 -2.68 -9.79 2.28
N LEU A 93 -3.52 -10.49 3.06
CA LEU A 93 -3.55 -11.95 3.12
C LEU A 93 -3.99 -12.56 1.78
N ALA A 94 -5.01 -12.00 1.13
CA ALA A 94 -5.47 -12.47 -0.17
C ALA A 94 -4.38 -12.32 -1.24
N MET A 95 -3.75 -11.15 -1.30
CA MET A 95 -2.64 -10.87 -2.23
C MET A 95 -1.43 -11.77 -1.93
N TRP A 96 -1.07 -11.95 -0.67
CA TRP A 96 0.00 -12.87 -0.25
C TRP A 96 -0.31 -14.31 -0.67
N TRP A 97 -1.55 -14.77 -0.47
CA TRP A 97 -1.96 -16.13 -0.81
C TRP A 97 -1.86 -16.38 -2.32
N LEU A 98 -2.36 -15.45 -3.14
CA LEU A 98 -2.25 -15.49 -4.60
C LEU A 98 -0.77 -15.48 -5.04
N ALA A 99 -0.01 -14.51 -4.56
CA ALA A 99 1.40 -14.33 -4.92
C ALA A 99 2.26 -15.54 -4.52
N SER A 100 1.97 -16.17 -3.38
CA SER A 100 2.69 -17.34 -2.87
C SER A 100 2.55 -18.59 -3.75
N ARG A 101 1.58 -18.62 -4.67
CA ARG A 101 1.42 -19.69 -5.66
C ARG A 101 2.48 -19.64 -6.75
N SER A 102 3.11 -18.49 -6.98
CA SER A 102 4.24 -18.38 -7.90
C SER A 102 5.49 -19.01 -7.28
N PRO A 103 6.12 -20.02 -7.93
CA PRO A 103 7.33 -20.62 -7.40
C PRO A 103 8.58 -19.75 -7.60
N VAL A 104 8.56 -18.78 -8.51
CA VAL A 104 9.77 -18.05 -8.93
C VAL A 104 9.80 -16.60 -8.42
N LEU A 105 8.72 -15.83 -8.61
CA LEU A 105 8.72 -14.38 -8.33
C LEU A 105 7.49 -13.94 -7.52
N PRO A 106 7.31 -14.41 -6.28
CA PRO A 106 6.15 -14.05 -5.47
C PRO A 106 6.14 -12.55 -5.10
N VAL A 107 7.31 -11.91 -4.92
CA VAL A 107 7.38 -10.46 -4.68
C VAL A 107 6.80 -9.68 -5.86
N LEU A 108 7.20 -10.01 -7.09
CA LEU A 108 6.66 -9.38 -8.30
C LEU A 108 5.15 -9.62 -8.43
N GLY A 109 4.70 -10.86 -8.20
CA GLY A 109 3.25 -11.16 -8.23
C GLY A 109 2.47 -10.34 -7.21
N TYR A 110 3.01 -10.19 -6.00
CA TYR A 110 2.42 -9.37 -4.95
C TYR A 110 2.34 -7.89 -5.33
N THR A 111 3.40 -7.33 -5.91
CA THR A 111 3.45 -5.91 -6.30
C THR A 111 2.58 -5.64 -7.53
N LEU A 112 2.44 -6.58 -8.46
CA LEU A 112 1.48 -6.45 -9.57
C LEU A 112 0.03 -6.46 -9.06
N LEU A 113 -0.29 -7.32 -8.08
CA LEU A 113 -1.61 -7.30 -7.43
C LEU A 113 -1.87 -5.98 -6.70
N ALA A 114 -0.83 -5.37 -6.11
CA ALA A 114 -0.91 -4.05 -5.50
C ALA A 114 -1.27 -2.96 -6.53
N GLY A 115 -0.57 -2.94 -7.67
CA GLY A 115 -0.89 -2.02 -8.76
C GLY A 115 -2.31 -2.22 -9.30
N LEU A 116 -2.77 -3.48 -9.41
CA LEU A 116 -4.15 -3.78 -9.82
C LEU A 116 -5.17 -3.28 -8.80
N GLU A 117 -4.92 -3.39 -7.49
CA GLU A 117 -5.79 -2.78 -6.48
C GLU A 117 -5.83 -1.26 -6.61
N GLY A 118 -4.70 -0.62 -6.86
CA GLY A 118 -4.61 0.81 -7.15
C GLY A 118 -5.49 1.21 -8.32
N LEU A 119 -5.38 0.47 -9.42
CA LEU A 119 -6.20 0.69 -10.60
C LEU A 119 -7.70 0.56 -10.29
N VAL A 120 -8.12 -0.57 -9.69
CA VAL A 120 -9.55 -0.83 -9.42
C VAL A 120 -10.14 0.20 -8.46
N SER A 121 -9.43 0.51 -7.38
CA SER A 121 -9.89 1.51 -6.40
C SER A 121 -10.04 2.91 -7.01
N HIS A 122 -9.14 3.31 -7.91
CA HIS A 122 -9.20 4.61 -8.56
C HIS A 122 -10.23 4.64 -9.70
N LEU A 123 -10.42 3.56 -10.46
CA LEU A 123 -11.53 3.45 -11.40
C LEU A 123 -12.87 3.66 -10.70
N TRP A 124 -13.05 3.03 -9.53
CA TRP A 124 -14.24 3.24 -8.71
C TRP A 124 -14.36 4.70 -8.23
N ALA A 125 -13.28 5.28 -7.70
CA ALA A 125 -13.29 6.66 -7.22
C ALA A 125 -13.63 7.66 -8.33
N ILE A 126 -13.01 7.53 -9.50
CA ILE A 126 -13.23 8.41 -10.65
C ILE A 126 -14.66 8.22 -11.17
N PHE A 127 -15.02 7.02 -11.61
CA PHE A 127 -16.25 6.83 -12.39
C PHE A 127 -17.51 6.64 -11.55
N SER A 128 -17.39 6.20 -10.30
CA SER A 128 -18.57 5.97 -9.43
C SER A 128 -18.73 7.05 -8.36
N LEU A 129 -17.65 7.64 -7.86
CA LEU A 129 -17.71 8.69 -6.84
C LEU A 129 -17.53 10.10 -7.40
N GLY A 130 -17.09 10.25 -8.65
CA GLY A 130 -16.88 11.55 -9.30
C GLY A 130 -15.64 12.29 -8.78
N ALA A 131 -14.55 11.56 -8.54
CA ALA A 131 -13.35 12.10 -7.89
C ALA A 131 -12.61 13.17 -8.72
N LEU A 132 -12.82 13.25 -10.03
CA LEU A 132 -12.21 14.28 -10.89
C LEU A 132 -13.14 15.44 -11.18
N GLU A 133 -14.45 15.24 -11.00
CA GLU A 133 -15.47 16.22 -11.33
C GLU A 133 -15.91 17.03 -10.11
N ARG A 134 -15.95 16.43 -8.93
CA ARG A 134 -16.50 17.07 -7.72
C ARG A 134 -15.49 17.94 -6.96
N PRO A 135 -14.27 17.46 -6.62
CA PRO A 135 -13.32 18.25 -5.87
C PRO A 135 -12.56 19.21 -6.79
N ALA A 136 -12.59 20.51 -6.48
CA ALA A 136 -11.91 21.53 -7.28
C ALA A 136 -10.39 21.27 -7.44
N LEU A 137 -9.76 20.58 -6.48
CA LEU A 137 -8.34 20.26 -6.49
C LEU A 137 -7.91 19.42 -7.70
N LEU A 138 -8.78 18.53 -8.20
CA LEU A 138 -8.47 17.58 -9.28
C LEU A 138 -9.19 17.90 -10.61
N GLN A 139 -9.99 18.97 -10.65
CA GLN A 139 -10.70 19.34 -11.87
C GLN A 139 -9.69 19.68 -12.98
N GLY A 140 -9.84 19.01 -14.12
CA GLY A 140 -8.96 19.17 -15.28
C GLY A 140 -7.81 18.17 -15.37
N ALA A 141 -7.61 17.31 -14.37
CA ALA A 141 -6.68 16.19 -14.46
C ALA A 141 -7.23 15.09 -15.39
N SER A 142 -6.39 14.50 -16.24
CA SER A 142 -6.79 13.39 -17.11
C SER A 142 -6.96 12.10 -16.29
N PRO A 143 -8.04 11.32 -16.49
CA PRO A 143 -8.21 10.02 -15.85
C PRO A 143 -7.02 9.08 -16.07
N GLU A 144 -6.44 9.07 -17.26
CA GLU A 144 -5.34 8.17 -17.64
C GLU A 144 -4.10 8.43 -16.79
N ALA A 145 -3.71 9.70 -16.61
CA ALA A 145 -2.58 10.07 -15.77
C ALA A 145 -2.81 9.70 -14.30
N VAL A 146 -4.02 9.93 -13.79
CA VAL A 146 -4.40 9.58 -12.41
C VAL A 146 -4.34 8.07 -12.21
N LEU A 147 -4.82 7.28 -13.17
CA LEU A 147 -4.78 5.81 -13.12
C LEU A 147 -3.35 5.27 -13.22
N ALA A 148 -2.51 5.85 -14.07
CA ALA A 148 -1.10 5.48 -14.16
C ALA A 148 -0.37 5.76 -12.84
N PHE A 149 -0.61 6.94 -12.25
CA PHE A 149 -0.11 7.29 -10.93
C PHE A 149 -0.61 6.33 -9.85
N ALA A 150 -1.91 6.01 -9.83
CA ALA A 150 -2.51 5.12 -8.84
C ALA A 150 -1.88 3.72 -8.81
N VAL A 151 -1.55 3.17 -9.99
CA VAL A 151 -0.89 1.86 -10.11
C VAL A 151 0.47 1.88 -9.41
N VAL A 152 1.31 2.86 -9.71
CA VAL A 152 2.66 2.96 -9.11
C VAL A 152 2.58 3.37 -7.64
N GLU A 153 1.67 4.26 -7.27
CA GLU A 153 1.43 4.64 -5.88
C GLU A 153 1.11 3.44 -4.99
N LYS A 154 0.25 2.53 -5.48
CA LYS A 154 -0.03 1.32 -4.72
C LYS A 154 1.14 0.33 -4.72
N ILE A 155 1.88 0.18 -5.82
CA ILE A 155 3.11 -0.62 -5.80
C ILE A 155 4.06 -0.11 -4.72
N PHE A 156 4.25 1.20 -4.63
CA PHE A 156 5.10 1.84 -3.62
C PHE A 156 4.62 1.52 -2.20
N TYR A 157 3.37 1.82 -1.86
CA TYR A 157 2.84 1.59 -0.51
C TYR A 157 2.94 0.11 -0.10
N TRP A 158 2.56 -0.80 -0.98
CA TRP A 158 2.62 -2.23 -0.69
C TRP A 158 4.06 -2.76 -0.63
N SER A 159 5.00 -2.14 -1.35
CA SER A 159 6.44 -2.42 -1.21
C SER A 159 6.99 -1.97 0.15
N VAL A 160 6.57 -0.79 0.64
CA VAL A 160 6.91 -0.32 1.99
C VAL A 160 6.36 -1.27 3.05
N ILE A 161 5.09 -1.68 2.94
CA ILE A 161 4.47 -2.67 3.83
C ILE A 161 5.23 -3.99 3.82
N LEU A 162 5.63 -4.49 2.65
CA LEU A 162 6.42 -5.71 2.52
C LEU A 162 7.80 -5.56 3.19
N GLY A 163 8.45 -4.41 3.03
CA GLY A 163 9.70 -4.07 3.71
C GLY A 163 9.56 -4.11 5.24
N ILE A 164 8.51 -3.49 5.79
CA ILE A 164 8.21 -3.53 7.23
C ILE A 164 7.95 -4.98 7.69
N ALA A 165 7.15 -5.73 6.94
CA ALA A 165 6.85 -7.13 7.25
C ALA A 165 8.11 -8.01 7.30
N LEU A 166 9.07 -7.78 6.40
CA LEU A 166 10.37 -8.47 6.42
C LEU A 166 11.19 -8.14 7.67
N LEU A 167 11.17 -6.88 8.11
CA LEU A 167 11.83 -6.47 9.35
C LEU A 167 11.17 -7.11 10.57
N LEU A 168 9.84 -7.15 10.62
CA LEU A 168 9.08 -7.82 11.68
C LEU A 168 9.39 -9.32 11.74
N LEU A 169 9.39 -10.01 10.59
CA LEU A 169 9.76 -11.42 10.51
C LEU A 169 11.19 -11.65 11.01
N ARG A 170 12.15 -10.80 10.60
CA ARG A 170 13.54 -10.89 11.05
C ARG A 170 13.68 -10.66 12.56
N GLY A 171 12.92 -9.72 13.12
CA GLY A 171 12.87 -9.46 14.55
C GLY A 171 12.37 -10.67 15.33
N ARG A 172 11.29 -11.28 14.85
CA ARG A 172 10.73 -12.52 15.40
C ARG A 172 11.74 -13.68 15.35
N GLU A 173 12.39 -13.91 14.21
CA GLU A 173 13.40 -14.96 14.04
C GLU A 173 14.56 -14.80 15.03
N ARG A 174 15.03 -13.57 15.27
CA ARG A 174 16.09 -13.27 16.25
C ARG A 174 15.64 -13.50 17.69
N TRP A 175 14.41 -13.10 18.01
CA TRP A 175 13.82 -13.32 19.33
C TRP A 175 13.71 -14.81 19.65
N GLU A 176 13.18 -15.60 18.71
CA GLU A 176 13.04 -17.06 18.84
C GLU A 176 14.41 -17.72 19.09
N GLN A 177 15.47 -17.29 18.39
CA GLN A 177 16.83 -17.78 18.62
C GLN A 177 17.36 -17.43 20.01
N ALA A 178 17.13 -16.21 20.49
CA ALA A 178 17.60 -15.77 21.81
C ALA A 178 16.90 -16.48 22.98
N VAL A 179 15.62 -16.83 22.83
CA VAL A 179 14.85 -17.54 23.85
C VAL A 179 15.23 -19.02 23.92
N ILE A 180 15.50 -19.66 22.78
CA ILE A 180 15.86 -21.08 22.71
C ILE A 180 17.30 -21.32 23.18
N ILE A 181 18.22 -20.37 22.99
CA ILE A 181 19.61 -20.44 23.47
C ILE A 181 19.75 -19.78 24.85
N LYS A 182 18.88 -20.13 25.82
CA LYS A 182 19.26 -20.02 27.23
C LYS A 182 19.96 -21.33 27.60
N PRO A 183 21.26 -21.32 27.97
CA PRO A 183 21.88 -22.51 28.54
C PRO A 183 21.14 -22.85 29.84
N ASP A 184 20.86 -24.14 30.04
CA ASP A 184 20.40 -24.66 31.32
C ASP A 184 21.27 -24.06 32.44
N PRO A 185 20.69 -23.50 33.52
CA PRO A 185 21.49 -23.13 34.67
C PRO A 185 22.19 -24.41 35.14
N LYS A 186 23.52 -24.46 35.00
CA LYS A 186 24.31 -25.58 35.53
C LYS A 186 23.97 -25.73 37.02
N PRO A 187 23.81 -26.98 37.50
CA PRO A 187 23.45 -27.28 38.88
C PRO A 187 24.48 -26.77 39.87
#